data_AF-A0A0N0ITP8-F1
#
_entry.id   AF-A0A0N0ITP8-F1
#
_cell.length_a   1.000
_cell.length_b   1.000
_cell.length_c   1.000
_cell.angle_alpha   90.00
_cell.angle_beta   90.00
_cell.angle_gamma   90.00
#
_symmetry.space_group_name_H-M   'P 1'
#
loop_
_entity.id
_entity.type
_entity.pdbx_description
1 polymer ?
#
loop_
_entity_poly.entity_id
_entity_poly.type
_entity_poly.pdbx_seq_one_letter_code
_entity_poly.pdbx_strand_id
1 'polypeptide(L)'
;MSIKKLYYYFYYKIHKSIAVTSEVSGGKFGTLFKTSLVIIVLEIWLLASLLIYYKVYINPKADIVGTKIGWIIMVAILVLVDYAIFYSKNQWKKIIDEFDKLPNKKNKKGNWVTFTIVLIIIGNFIFSFYCLDLKARKDQTGPYSKKYIEFQKER
;
A
#
# COMPACT_ATOMS: atom_id res chain seq x y z
N MET A 1 -21.31 6.06 5.55
CA MET A 1 -20.64 4.74 5.65
C MET A 1 -19.54 4.86 6.67
N SER A 2 -19.44 3.96 7.65
CA SER A 2 -18.34 4.03 8.63
C SER A 2 -17.00 3.69 7.95
N ILE A 3 -15.89 4.18 8.51
CA ILE A 3 -14.53 3.89 7.99
C ILE A 3 -14.28 2.38 7.89
N LYS A 4 -14.75 1.62 8.88
CA LYS A 4 -14.71 0.16 8.87
C LYS A 4 -15.42 -0.45 7.66
N LYS A 5 -16.64 0.01 7.35
CA LYS A 5 -17.38 -0.46 6.17
C LYS A 5 -16.70 -0.05 4.87
N LEU A 6 -16.09 1.15 4.81
CA LEU A 6 -15.32 1.59 3.64
C LEU A 6 -14.14 0.65 3.38
N TYR A 7 -13.40 0.30 4.43
CA TYR A 7 -12.29 -0.63 4.36
C TYR A 7 -12.72 -2.05 3.95
N TYR A 8 -13.83 -2.54 4.50
CA TYR A 8 -14.43 -3.82 4.06
C TYR A 8 -14.86 -3.79 2.60
N TYR A 9 -15.43 -2.69 2.15
CA TYR A 9 -15.80 -2.53 0.75
C TYR A 9 -14.58 -2.48 -0.16
N PHE A 10 -13.51 -1.80 0.26
CA PHE A 10 -12.25 -1.77 -0.45
C PHE A 10 -11.66 -3.18 -0.59
N TYR A 11 -11.57 -3.94 0.50
CA TYR A 11 -11.16 -5.35 0.50
C TYR A 11 -12.00 -6.19 -0.47
N TYR A 12 -13.32 -6.10 -0.37
CA TYR A 12 -14.25 -6.80 -1.26
C TYR A 12 -13.98 -6.50 -2.73
N LYS A 13 -13.73 -5.23 -3.08
CA LYS A 13 -13.48 -4.83 -4.46
C LYS A 13 -12.17 -5.34 -5.01
N ILE A 14 -11.10 -5.32 -4.21
CA ILE A 14 -9.83 -5.94 -4.57
C ILE A 14 -10.03 -7.45 -4.76
N HIS A 15 -10.72 -8.12 -3.83
CA HIS A 15 -11.03 -9.54 -3.93
C HIS A 15 -11.78 -9.89 -5.21
N LYS A 16 -12.87 -9.18 -5.51
CA LYS A 16 -13.69 -9.40 -6.71
C LYS A 16 -12.85 -9.20 -7.98
N SER A 17 -12.01 -8.17 -8.02
CA SER A 17 -11.15 -7.87 -9.17
C SER A 17 -10.13 -9.00 -9.40
N ILE A 18 -9.47 -9.47 -8.33
CA ILE A 18 -8.52 -10.58 -8.40
C ILE A 18 -9.22 -11.89 -8.78
N ALA A 19 -10.43 -12.15 -8.26
CA ALA A 19 -11.21 -13.33 -8.59
C ALA A 19 -11.51 -13.38 -10.10
N VAL A 20 -11.99 -12.28 -10.67
CA VAL A 20 -12.27 -12.15 -12.11
C VAL A 20 -11.00 -12.37 -12.94
N THR A 21 -9.88 -11.72 -12.59
CA THR A 21 -8.62 -11.90 -13.33
C THR A 21 -8.06 -13.32 -13.19
N SER A 22 -8.19 -13.93 -12.01
CA SER A 22 -7.69 -15.29 -11.75
C SER A 22 -8.54 -16.35 -12.46
N GLU A 23 -9.85 -16.13 -12.63
CA GLU A 23 -10.71 -16.97 -13.47
C GLU A 23 -10.24 -16.98 -14.92
N VAL A 24 -9.87 -15.81 -15.45
CA VAL A 24 -9.37 -15.66 -16.82
C VAL A 24 -7.97 -16.25 -17.00
N SER A 25 -7.13 -16.22 -15.95
CA SER A 25 -5.70 -16.59 -16.04
C SER A 25 -5.34 -18.00 -15.55
N GLY A 26 -6.30 -18.90 -15.35
CA GLY A 26 -6.01 -20.32 -15.06
C GLY A 26 -6.40 -20.84 -13.66
N GLY A 27 -7.29 -20.16 -12.92
CA GLY A 27 -8.02 -20.74 -11.79
C GLY A 27 -8.13 -19.85 -10.54
N LYS A 28 -9.20 -20.07 -9.74
CA LYS A 28 -9.54 -19.27 -8.54
C LYS A 28 -8.62 -19.50 -7.32
N PHE A 29 -7.61 -20.36 -7.45
CA PHE A 29 -6.80 -20.77 -6.31
C PHE A 29 -6.04 -19.60 -5.69
N GLY A 30 -6.08 -19.50 -4.36
CA GLY A 30 -5.34 -18.47 -3.62
C GLY A 30 -5.88 -17.05 -3.75
N THR A 31 -7.09 -16.82 -4.29
CA THR A 31 -7.67 -15.47 -4.44
C THR A 31 -7.67 -14.68 -3.13
N LEU A 32 -8.01 -15.33 -2.01
CA LEU A 32 -7.96 -14.72 -0.67
C LEU A 32 -6.55 -14.30 -0.26
N PHE A 33 -5.55 -15.16 -0.48
CA PHE A 33 -4.15 -14.86 -0.18
C PHE A 33 -3.65 -13.69 -1.02
N LYS A 34 -3.90 -13.71 -2.34
CA LYS A 34 -3.56 -12.62 -3.26
C LYS A 34 -4.22 -11.29 -2.84
N THR A 35 -5.48 -11.33 -2.41
CA THR A 35 -6.21 -10.15 -1.93
C THR A 35 -5.50 -9.53 -0.74
N SER A 36 -5.21 -10.35 0.28
CA SER A 36 -4.54 -9.87 1.50
C SER A 36 -3.14 -9.35 1.22
N LEU A 37 -2.39 -10.00 0.32
CA LEU A 37 -1.08 -9.51 -0.11
C LEU A 37 -1.18 -8.12 -0.76
N VAL A 38 -2.14 -7.90 -1.65
CA VAL A 38 -2.34 -6.60 -2.30
C VAL A 38 -2.69 -5.51 -1.27
N ILE A 39 -3.56 -5.82 -0.31
CA ILE A 39 -3.92 -4.87 0.77
C ILE A 39 -2.68 -4.49 1.57
N ILE A 40 -1.91 -5.47 2.05
CA ILE A 40 -0.68 -5.24 2.82
C ILE A 40 0.33 -4.41 2.02
N VAL A 41 0.52 -4.68 0.72
CA VAL A 41 1.44 -3.90 -0.13
C VAL A 41 1.01 -2.44 -0.24
N LEU A 42 -0.29 -2.18 -0.43
CA LEU A 42 -0.81 -0.81 -0.50
C LEU A 42 -0.64 -0.07 0.84
N GLU A 43 -0.83 -0.75 1.96
CA GLU A 43 -0.60 -0.21 3.29
C GLU A 43 0.87 0.09 3.56
N ILE A 44 1.78 -0.80 3.14
CA ILE A 44 3.23 -0.57 3.21
C ILE A 44 3.62 0.66 2.39
N TRP A 45 3.10 0.82 1.18
CA TRP A 45 3.37 2.01 0.36
C TRP A 45 2.86 3.29 1.02
N LEU A 46 1.66 3.26 1.60
CA LEU A 46 1.15 4.39 2.38
C LEU A 46 2.05 4.72 3.57
N LEU A 47 2.42 3.73 4.38
CA LEU A 47 3.27 3.91 5.55
C LEU A 47 4.67 4.43 5.17
N ALA A 48 5.30 3.84 4.16
CA ALA A 48 6.59 4.28 3.64
C ALA A 48 6.52 5.74 3.12
N SER A 49 5.46 6.11 2.42
CA SER A 49 5.25 7.49 1.96
C SER A 49 5.21 8.47 3.13
N LEU A 50 4.48 8.13 4.21
CA LEU A 50 4.37 8.96 5.41
C LEU A 50 5.73 9.14 6.11
N LEU A 51 6.52 8.07 6.21
CA LEU A 51 7.86 8.12 6.81
C LEU A 51 8.81 8.97 5.97
N ILE A 52 8.71 8.89 4.63
CA ILE A 52 9.47 9.75 3.73
C ILE A 52 9.08 11.20 3.92
N TYR A 53 7.78 11.53 3.97
CA TYR A 53 7.34 12.91 4.21
C TYR A 53 7.76 13.44 5.58
N TYR A 54 7.68 12.61 6.62
CA TYR A 54 8.15 12.96 7.95
C TYR A 54 9.64 13.34 7.92
N LYS A 55 10.47 12.56 7.23
CA LYS A 55 11.89 12.89 7.04
C LYS A 55 12.08 14.18 6.22
N VAL A 56 11.36 14.32 5.11
CA VAL A 56 11.53 15.45 4.19
C VAL A 56 11.10 16.77 4.83
N TYR A 57 10.00 16.80 5.57
CA TYR A 57 9.41 18.07 6.04
C TYR A 57 9.61 18.33 7.54
N ILE A 58 9.68 17.31 8.38
CA ILE A 58 9.63 17.47 9.84
C ILE A 58 11.00 17.23 10.47
N ASN A 59 11.62 16.07 10.19
CA ASN A 59 12.91 15.71 10.76
C ASN A 59 13.89 15.17 9.69
N PRO A 60 14.71 16.04 9.08
CA PRO A 60 15.67 15.65 8.03
C PRO A 60 16.67 14.58 8.45
N LYS A 61 16.99 14.51 9.75
CA LYS A 61 17.95 13.56 10.31
C LYS A 61 17.31 12.22 10.66
N ALA A 62 15.99 12.10 10.58
CA ALA A 62 15.30 10.84 10.83
C ALA A 62 15.71 9.78 9.82
N ASP A 63 15.79 8.55 10.30
CA ASP A 63 15.86 7.38 9.42
C ASP A 63 14.46 7.04 8.91
N ILE A 64 14.36 6.62 7.64
CA ILE A 64 13.08 6.28 7.01
C ILE A 64 12.59 4.92 7.52
N VAL A 65 13.52 3.97 7.62
CA VAL A 65 13.22 2.57 7.96
C VAL A 65 13.58 2.27 9.43
N GLY A 66 14.36 3.15 10.05
CA GLY A 66 14.93 2.90 11.38
C GLY A 66 15.79 1.64 11.35
N THR A 67 15.65 0.80 12.38
CA THR A 67 16.31 -0.50 12.40
C THR A 67 15.55 -1.52 11.54
N LYS A 68 16.28 -2.46 10.91
CA LYS A 68 15.67 -3.58 10.17
C LYS A 68 14.59 -4.29 10.99
N ILE A 69 14.84 -4.47 12.29
CA ILE A 69 13.89 -5.14 13.19
C ILE A 69 12.64 -4.28 13.46
N GLY A 70 12.79 -2.96 13.57
CA GLY A 70 11.66 -2.04 13.68
C GLY A 70 10.73 -2.10 12.47
N TRP A 71 11.30 -2.15 11.27
CA TRP A 71 10.53 -2.31 10.03
C TRP A 71 9.77 -3.64 10.00
N ILE A 72 10.43 -4.75 10.36
CA ILE A 72 9.78 -6.07 10.43
C ILE A 72 8.62 -6.05 11.43
N ILE A 73 8.80 -5.43 12.61
CA ILE A 73 7.75 -5.31 13.62
C ILE A 73 6.56 -4.51 13.08
N MET A 74 6.78 -3.38 12.41
CA MET A 74 5.69 -2.60 11.83
C MET A 74 4.90 -3.38 10.78
N VAL A 75 5.59 -4.08 9.87
CA VAL A 75 4.91 -4.92 8.87
C VAL A 75 4.16 -6.07 9.54
N ALA A 76 4.74 -6.71 10.56
CA ALA A 76 4.07 -7.76 11.32
C ALA A 76 2.79 -7.25 12.02
N ILE A 77 2.81 -6.04 12.56
CA ILE A 77 1.62 -5.41 13.15
C ILE A 77 0.53 -5.20 12.09
N LEU A 78 0.87 -4.70 10.90
CA LEU A 78 -0.09 -4.56 9.79
C LEU A 78 -0.74 -5.90 9.44
N VAL A 79 0.07 -6.94 9.26
CA VAL A 79 -0.42 -8.29 8.96
C VAL A 79 -1.35 -8.82 10.06
N LEU A 80 -1.02 -8.61 11.34
CA LEU A 80 -1.84 -9.04 12.47
C LEU A 80 -3.17 -8.28 12.53
N VAL A 81 -3.15 -6.97 12.27
CA VAL A 81 -4.35 -6.13 12.22
C VAL A 81 -5.26 -6.61 11.08
N ASP A 82 -4.74 -6.83 9.88
CA ASP A 82 -5.49 -7.36 8.74
C ASP A 82 -6.08 -8.72 9.03
N TYR A 83 -5.29 -9.61 9.65
CA TYR A 83 -5.76 -10.91 10.07
C TYR A 83 -6.93 -10.79 11.06
N ALA A 84 -6.81 -9.92 12.07
CA ALA A 84 -7.86 -9.68 13.05
C ALA A 84 -9.12 -9.09 12.40
N ILE A 85 -8.99 -8.22 11.39
CA ILE A 85 -10.10 -7.54 10.74
C ILE A 85 -10.83 -8.46 9.74
N PHE A 86 -10.11 -9.22 8.93
CA PHE A 86 -10.67 -10.00 7.82
C PHE A 86 -10.81 -11.49 8.13
N TYR A 87 -9.88 -12.09 8.87
CA TYR A 87 -9.83 -13.53 9.03
C TYR A 87 -10.39 -14.01 10.36
N SER A 88 -10.36 -13.17 11.41
CA SER A 88 -10.99 -13.53 12.68
C SER A 88 -12.45 -13.90 12.47
N LYS A 89 -12.90 -15.01 13.06
CA LYS A 89 -14.30 -15.49 12.97
C LYS A 89 -14.86 -15.57 11.54
N ASN A 90 -14.01 -15.80 10.52
CA ASN A 90 -14.38 -15.86 9.11
C ASN A 90 -15.10 -14.59 8.60
N GLN A 91 -14.71 -13.40 9.08
CA GLN A 91 -15.33 -12.12 8.68
C GLN A 91 -15.27 -11.88 7.17
N TRP A 92 -14.22 -12.32 6.48
CA TRP A 92 -14.07 -12.20 5.04
C TRP A 92 -15.26 -12.78 4.27
N LYS A 93 -15.83 -13.91 4.71
CA LYS A 93 -17.02 -14.51 4.09
C LYS A 93 -18.21 -13.57 4.20
N LYS A 94 -18.45 -13.04 5.41
CA LYS A 94 -19.54 -12.10 5.69
C LYS A 94 -19.41 -10.82 4.87
N ILE A 95 -18.19 -10.31 4.71
CA ILE A 95 -17.89 -9.14 3.89
C ILE A 95 -18.27 -9.40 2.43
N ILE A 96 -17.84 -10.54 1.87
CA ILE A 96 -18.18 -10.92 0.49
C ILE A 96 -19.69 -11.08 0.34
N ASP A 97 -20.35 -11.82 1.23
CA ASP A 97 -21.79 -12.07 1.18
C ASP A 97 -22.63 -10.80 1.34
N GLU A 98 -22.18 -9.84 2.16
CA GLU A 98 -22.85 -8.54 2.34
C GLU A 98 -22.79 -7.71 1.04
N PHE A 99 -21.61 -7.63 0.42
CA PHE A 99 -21.40 -6.75 -0.73
C PHE A 99 -21.75 -7.38 -2.08
N ASP A 100 -21.82 -8.71 -2.19
CA ASP A 100 -22.34 -9.39 -3.38
C ASP A 100 -23.82 -9.14 -3.62
N LYS A 101 -24.58 -8.75 -2.58
CA LYS A 101 -26.00 -8.38 -2.69
C LYS A 101 -26.21 -6.95 -3.22
N LEU A 102 -25.15 -6.20 -3.49
CA LEU A 102 -25.29 -4.81 -3.97
C LEU A 102 -25.77 -4.74 -5.43
N PRO A 103 -26.65 -3.78 -5.78
CA PRO A 103 -27.10 -3.58 -7.16
C PRO A 103 -25.95 -3.27 -8.13
N ASN A 104 -26.02 -3.81 -9.36
CA ASN A 104 -25.00 -3.63 -10.41
C ASN A 104 -24.59 -2.16 -10.67
N LYS A 105 -25.54 -1.22 -10.59
CA LYS A 105 -25.26 0.22 -10.74
C LYS A 105 -24.31 0.76 -9.65
N LYS A 106 -24.50 0.33 -8.39
CA LYS A 106 -23.58 0.68 -7.28
C LYS A 106 -22.23 -0.02 -7.44
N ASN A 107 -22.24 -1.22 -8.01
CA ASN A 107 -21.03 -2.00 -8.24
C ASN A 107 -20.07 -1.29 -9.22
N LYS A 108 -20.56 -0.77 -10.35
CA LYS A 108 -19.74 -0.05 -11.35
C LYS A 108 -19.08 1.21 -10.79
N LYS A 109 -19.84 2.04 -10.05
CA LYS A 109 -19.30 3.24 -9.39
C LYS A 109 -18.22 2.87 -8.37
N GLY A 110 -18.44 1.81 -7.59
CA GLY A 110 -17.46 1.34 -6.61
C GLY A 110 -16.14 0.87 -7.22
N ASN A 111 -16.16 0.24 -8.40
CA ASN A 111 -14.92 -0.16 -9.07
C ASN A 111 -14.04 1.05 -9.40
N TRP A 112 -14.66 2.12 -9.94
CA TRP A 112 -13.92 3.34 -10.28
C TRP A 112 -13.33 4.00 -9.04
N VAL A 113 -14.09 4.07 -7.94
CA VAL A 113 -13.60 4.60 -6.66
C VAL A 113 -12.42 3.79 -6.12
N THR A 114 -12.51 2.46 -6.09
CA THR A 114 -11.40 1.60 -5.64
C THR A 114 -10.16 1.79 -6.51
N PHE A 115 -10.33 1.85 -7.83
CA PHE A 115 -9.24 2.08 -8.77
C PHE A 115 -8.56 3.44 -8.54
N THR A 116 -9.34 4.51 -8.36
CA THR A 116 -8.81 5.84 -8.05
C THR A 116 -8.05 5.85 -6.72
N ILE A 117 -8.54 5.18 -5.68
CA ILE A 117 -7.83 5.07 -4.39
C ILE A 117 -6.47 4.39 -4.58
N VAL A 118 -6.42 3.27 -5.30
CA VAL A 118 -5.16 2.56 -5.59
C VAL A 118 -4.19 3.46 -6.36
N LEU A 119 -4.66 4.17 -7.39
CA LEU A 119 -3.84 5.12 -8.15
C LEU A 119 -3.31 6.26 -7.27
N ILE A 120 -4.13 6.79 -6.36
CA ILE A 120 -3.69 7.84 -5.42
C ILE A 120 -2.59 7.30 -4.51
N ILE A 121 -2.72 6.07 -3.99
CA ILE A 121 -1.69 5.45 -3.12
C ILE A 121 -0.37 5.30 -3.89
N ILE A 122 -0.42 4.77 -5.11
CA ILE A 122 0.77 4.58 -5.96
C ILE A 122 1.39 5.93 -6.32
N GLY A 123 0.59 6.87 -6.77
CA GLY A 123 1.04 8.22 -7.14
C GLY A 123 1.66 8.95 -5.95
N ASN A 124 1.05 8.85 -4.77
CA ASN A 124 1.57 9.39 -3.52
C ASN A 124 2.92 8.75 -3.15
N PHE A 125 3.05 7.43 -3.31
CA PHE A 125 4.30 6.73 -3.05
C PHE A 125 5.43 7.18 -3.98
N ILE A 126 5.17 7.26 -5.29
CA ILE A 126 6.13 7.78 -6.27
C ILE A 126 6.49 9.24 -5.94
N PHE A 127 5.49 10.08 -5.65
CA PHE A 127 5.69 11.49 -5.32
C PHE A 127 6.51 11.68 -4.05
N SER A 128 6.38 10.78 -3.06
CA SER A 128 7.21 10.82 -1.85
C SER A 128 8.70 10.66 -2.17
N PHE A 129 9.06 9.73 -3.06
CA PHE A 129 10.45 9.59 -3.53
C PHE A 129 10.93 10.78 -4.32
N TYR A 130 10.07 11.38 -5.15
CA TYR A 130 10.40 12.62 -5.85
C TYR A 130 10.76 13.74 -4.87
N CYS A 131 9.97 13.92 -3.80
CA CYS A 131 10.28 14.89 -2.74
C CYS A 131 11.61 14.57 -2.03
N LEU A 132 11.89 13.30 -1.79
CA LEU A 132 13.14 12.85 -1.18
C LEU A 132 14.34 13.15 -2.09
N ASP A 133 14.24 12.89 -3.39
CA ASP A 133 15.30 13.17 -4.37
C ASP A 133 15.57 14.67 -4.49
N LEU A 134 14.52 15.49 -4.59
CA LEU A 134 14.65 16.94 -4.61
C LEU A 134 15.41 17.47 -3.39
N LYS A 135 15.10 16.94 -2.21
CA LYS A 135 15.79 17.31 -0.98
C LYS A 135 17.25 16.86 -0.99
N ALA A 136 17.52 15.63 -1.44
CA ALA A 136 18.89 15.12 -1.55
C ALA A 136 19.77 15.96 -2.49
N ARG A 137 19.20 16.45 -3.62
CA ARG A 137 19.88 17.39 -4.53
C ARG A 137 20.22 18.70 -3.86
N LYS A 138 19.24 19.30 -3.17
CA LYS A 138 19.40 20.57 -2.47
C LYS A 138 20.47 20.49 -1.38
N ASP A 139 20.47 19.40 -0.62
CA ASP A 139 21.38 19.20 0.50
C ASP A 139 22.74 18.61 0.06
N GLN A 140 22.94 18.34 -1.24
CA GLN A 140 24.12 17.67 -1.79
C GLN A 140 24.49 16.37 -1.05
N THR A 141 23.48 15.54 -0.78
CA THR A 141 23.63 14.26 -0.08
C THR A 141 23.39 13.07 -1.00
N GLY A 142 23.83 11.87 -0.55
CA GLY A 142 23.69 10.64 -1.32
C GLY A 142 24.40 10.73 -2.67
N PRO A 143 23.70 10.45 -3.80
CA PRO A 143 24.31 10.44 -5.14
C PRO A 143 24.74 11.82 -5.64
N TYR A 144 24.33 12.90 -4.97
CA TYR A 144 24.68 14.28 -5.33
C TYR A 144 25.82 14.84 -4.47
N SER A 145 26.36 14.06 -3.53
CA SER A 145 27.48 14.48 -2.71
C SER A 145 28.78 14.54 -3.51
N LYS A 146 29.63 15.54 -3.24
CA LYS A 146 30.93 15.70 -3.91
C LYS A 146 31.75 14.40 -3.88
N LYS A 147 31.81 13.78 -2.70
CA LYS A 147 32.50 12.49 -2.47
C LYS A 147 32.01 11.39 -3.41
N TYR A 148 30.71 11.28 -3.64
CA TYR A 148 30.15 10.27 -4.54
C TYR A 148 30.48 10.56 -6.01
N ILE A 149 30.39 11.83 -6.41
CA ILE A 149 30.70 12.25 -7.79
C ILE A 149 32.18 12.05 -8.11
N GLU A 150 33.08 12.37 -7.18
CA GLU A 150 34.52 12.16 -7.33
C GLU A 150 34.85 10.67 -7.43
N PHE A 151 34.27 9.83 -6.53
CA PHE A 151 34.44 8.38 -6.59
C PHE A 151 33.98 7.76 -7.93
N GLN A 152 32.91 8.29 -8.54
CA GLN A 152 32.43 7.83 -9.85
C GLN A 152 33.33 8.28 -11.02
N LYS A 153 34.13 9.33 -10.86
CA LYS A 153 35.07 9.79 -11.89
C LYS A 153 36.38 9.02 -11.90
N GLU A 154 36.75 8.40 -10.79
CA GLU A 154 37.97 7.61 -10.62
C GLU A 154 37.82 6.16 -11.11
N ARG A 155 36.64 5.79 -11.62
CA ARG A 155 36.28 4.42 -12.00
C ARG A 155 35.99 4.32 -13.49
#